data_AF-A0A433QJC7-F1
#
_entry.id   AF-A0A433QJC7-F1
#
_cell.length_a   1.000
_cell.length_b   1.000
_cell.length_c   1.000
_cell.angle_alpha   90.00
_cell.angle_beta   90.00
_cell.angle_gamma   90.00
#
_symmetry.space_group_name_H-M   'P 1'
#
loop_
_entity.id
_entity.type
_entity.pdbx_description
1 polymer ?
#
loop_
_entity_poly.entity_id
_entity_poly.type
_entity_poly.pdbx_seq_one_letter_code
_entity_poly.pdbx_strand_id
1 'polypeptide(L)'
;MPKPQRNSTMRKQNIGWMTNSCNPTPLEFFRFTFSTHQVRAFEKYQSTLQIALERSKDQAITEKLQKIQKDLSETRFQQDWEQWMQEKTTLSICHSVCQTNLDLYEEISFVGKKPGKVKYSRTDVQITKQKPSDAIQQNKSGNDTGEEDINEVNEDGISDDD
;
A
#
# COMPACT_ATOMS: atom_id res chain seq x y z
N MET A 1 21.36 7.56 -28.11
CA MET A 1 21.23 7.77 -26.64
C MET A 1 20.80 6.46 -26.01
N PRO A 2 21.40 5.96 -24.92
CA PRO A 2 20.92 4.73 -24.29
C PRO A 2 19.84 5.06 -23.24
N LYS A 3 18.60 4.64 -23.51
CA LYS A 3 17.61 4.25 -22.48
C LYS A 3 17.27 2.78 -22.81
N PRO A 4 17.48 1.82 -21.89
CA PRO A 4 16.55 1.62 -20.76
C PRO A 4 17.23 1.06 -19.48
N GLN A 5 17.33 1.85 -18.41
CA GLN A 5 17.88 1.38 -17.11
C GLN A 5 16.80 0.94 -16.11
N ARG A 6 15.63 1.59 -16.09
CA ARG A 6 14.56 1.35 -15.10
C ARG A 6 14.00 -0.08 -15.13
N ASN A 7 13.70 -0.60 -16.32
CA ASN A 7 13.11 -1.94 -16.49
C ASN A 7 14.07 -3.05 -16.02
N SER A 8 15.38 -2.83 -16.18
CA SER A 8 16.42 -3.74 -15.69
C SER A 8 16.49 -3.75 -14.16
N THR A 9 16.40 -2.57 -13.53
CA THR A 9 16.42 -2.43 -12.07
C THR A 9 15.20 -3.08 -11.41
N MET A 10 14.00 -2.83 -11.92
CA MET A 10 12.77 -3.46 -11.38
C MET A 10 12.80 -4.98 -11.54
N ARG A 11 13.26 -5.49 -12.68
CA ARG A 11 13.41 -6.93 -12.89
C ARG A 11 14.36 -7.55 -11.86
N LYS A 12 15.50 -6.92 -11.58
CA LYS A 12 16.44 -7.38 -10.54
C LYS A 12 15.80 -7.35 -9.16
N GLN A 13 15.04 -6.31 -8.85
CA GLN A 13 14.32 -6.19 -7.58
C GLN A 13 13.29 -7.31 -7.40
N ASN A 14 12.50 -7.60 -8.43
CA ASN A 14 11.50 -8.68 -8.40
C ASN A 14 12.15 -10.05 -8.20
N ILE A 15 13.25 -10.32 -8.91
CA ILE A 15 14.00 -11.58 -8.73
C ILE A 15 14.57 -11.68 -7.32
N GLY A 16 15.18 -10.59 -6.84
CA GLY A 16 15.73 -10.52 -5.48
C GLY A 16 14.65 -10.71 -4.41
N TRP A 17 13.46 -10.14 -4.61
CA TRP A 17 12.33 -10.38 -3.73
C TRP A 17 11.90 -11.84 -3.75
N MET A 18 11.78 -12.45 -4.95
CA MET A 18 11.36 -13.85 -5.11
C MET A 18 12.28 -14.82 -4.37
N THR A 19 13.60 -14.61 -4.44
CA THR A 19 14.58 -15.49 -3.78
C THR A 19 14.61 -15.30 -2.27
N ASN A 20 14.48 -14.05 -1.80
CA ASN A 20 14.63 -13.72 -0.37
C ASN A 20 13.31 -13.72 0.42
N SER A 21 12.16 -13.71 -0.25
CA SER A 21 10.86 -13.73 0.41
C SER A 21 10.64 -15.05 1.16
N CYS A 22 10.13 -14.96 2.38
CA CYS A 22 9.75 -16.13 3.18
C CYS A 22 8.57 -16.89 2.53
N ASN A 23 7.69 -16.17 1.83
CA ASN A 23 6.50 -16.73 1.19
C ASN A 23 6.29 -16.12 -0.20
N PRO A 24 7.02 -16.58 -1.24
CA PRO A 24 6.94 -16.00 -2.57
C PRO A 24 5.73 -16.52 -3.36
N THR A 25 4.52 -16.38 -2.79
CA THR A 25 3.27 -16.72 -3.49
C THR A 25 2.86 -15.63 -4.48
N PRO A 26 1.96 -15.93 -5.44
CA PRO A 26 1.41 -14.91 -6.34
C PRO A 26 0.79 -13.74 -5.58
N LEU A 27 -0.04 -14.00 -4.57
CA LEU A 27 -0.66 -12.96 -3.73
C LEU A 27 0.38 -11.99 -3.13
N GLU A 28 1.41 -12.52 -2.47
CA GLU A 28 2.44 -11.68 -1.86
C GLU A 28 3.24 -10.90 -2.92
N PHE A 29 3.43 -11.48 -4.10
CA PHE A 29 4.08 -10.80 -5.20
C PHE A 29 3.22 -9.66 -5.79
N PHE A 30 1.89 -9.81 -5.86
CA PHE A 30 1.01 -8.74 -6.33
C PHE A 30 1.00 -7.56 -5.37
N ARG A 31 0.99 -7.84 -4.06
CA ARG A 31 1.15 -6.82 -3.02
C ARG A 31 2.48 -6.09 -3.17
N PHE A 32 3.57 -6.84 -3.32
CA PHE A 32 4.91 -6.28 -3.47
C PHE A 32 5.04 -5.40 -4.71
N THR A 33 4.48 -5.83 -5.84
CA THR A 33 4.58 -5.11 -7.13
C THR A 33 3.46 -4.10 -7.37
N PHE A 34 2.50 -3.99 -6.45
CA PHE A 34 1.26 -3.23 -6.61
C PHE A 34 0.59 -3.47 -7.97
N SER A 35 0.41 -4.74 -8.33
CA SER A 35 -0.10 -5.11 -9.64
C SER A 35 -1.52 -4.60 -9.91
N THR A 36 -1.80 -4.16 -11.14
CA THR A 36 -3.12 -3.61 -11.54
C THR A 36 -3.83 -4.41 -12.61
N HIS A 37 -3.08 -5.08 -13.50
CA HIS A 37 -3.65 -5.87 -14.59
C HIS A 37 -3.32 -7.34 -14.38
N GLN A 38 -4.36 -8.18 -14.36
CA GLN A 38 -4.25 -9.60 -14.05
C GLN A 38 -3.26 -10.33 -14.95
N VAL A 39 -3.46 -10.23 -16.27
CA VAL A 39 -2.63 -10.94 -17.27
C VAL A 39 -1.16 -10.54 -17.12
N ARG A 40 -0.89 -9.24 -17.00
CA ARG A 40 0.48 -8.73 -16.81
C ARG A 40 1.08 -9.15 -15.47
N ALA A 41 0.27 -9.24 -14.41
CA ALA A 41 0.71 -9.71 -13.10
C ALA A 41 1.12 -11.19 -13.14
N PHE A 42 0.32 -12.01 -13.84
CA PHE A 42 0.59 -13.42 -14.08
C PHE A 42 1.88 -13.64 -14.84
N GLU A 43 2.02 -13.05 -16.02
CA GLU A 43 3.21 -13.17 -16.85
C GLU A 43 4.46 -12.68 -16.10
N LYS A 44 4.35 -11.58 -15.36
CA LYS A 44 5.44 -11.03 -14.56
C LYS A 44 5.83 -11.97 -13.41
N TYR A 45 4.87 -12.54 -12.70
CA TYR A 45 5.14 -13.50 -11.64
C TYR A 45 5.82 -14.76 -12.19
N GLN A 46 5.24 -15.38 -13.23
CA GLN A 46 5.78 -16.60 -13.84
C GLN A 46 7.19 -16.39 -14.38
N SER A 47 7.42 -15.31 -15.14
CA SER A 47 8.74 -15.00 -15.67
C SER A 47 9.76 -14.73 -14.56
N THR A 48 9.37 -14.05 -13.47
CA THR A 48 10.24 -13.81 -12.32
C THR A 48 10.57 -15.12 -11.60
N LEU A 49 9.59 -15.98 -11.37
CA LEU A 49 9.74 -17.29 -10.74
C LEU A 49 10.68 -18.19 -11.55
N GLN A 50 10.49 -18.25 -12.86
CA GLN A 50 11.35 -19.03 -13.77
C GLN A 50 12.80 -18.55 -13.73
N ILE A 51 13.03 -17.23 -13.81
CA ILE A 51 14.38 -16.66 -13.73
C ILE A 51 15.01 -16.90 -12.35
N ALA A 52 14.23 -16.83 -11.27
CA ALA A 52 14.71 -17.11 -9.92
C ALA A 52 15.14 -18.58 -9.77
N LEU A 53 14.35 -19.51 -10.32
CA LEU A 53 14.69 -20.94 -10.37
C LEU A 53 15.98 -21.20 -11.14
N GLU A 54 16.13 -20.60 -12.32
CA GLU A 54 17.33 -20.77 -13.16
C GLU A 54 18.61 -20.20 -12.53
N ARG A 55 18.49 -19.12 -11.75
CA ARG A 55 19.63 -18.41 -11.16
C ARG A 55 19.96 -18.85 -9.74
N SER A 56 19.03 -19.50 -9.05
CA SER A 56 19.25 -19.95 -7.68
C SER A 56 20.29 -21.07 -7.65
N LYS A 57 21.32 -20.87 -6.81
CA LYS A 57 22.30 -21.90 -6.48
C LYS A 57 22.03 -22.55 -5.11
N ASP A 58 21.09 -22.00 -4.36
CA ASP A 58 20.71 -22.48 -3.05
C ASP A 58 19.60 -23.53 -3.21
N GLN A 59 19.90 -24.74 -2.73
CA GLN A 59 18.99 -25.88 -2.83
C GLN A 59 17.67 -25.63 -2.09
N ALA A 60 17.71 -25.03 -0.90
CA ALA A 60 16.50 -24.79 -0.09
C ALA A 60 15.58 -23.75 -0.77
N ILE A 61 16.18 -22.72 -1.38
CA ILE A 61 15.42 -21.74 -2.16
C ILE A 61 14.80 -22.41 -3.39
N THR A 62 15.58 -23.21 -4.12
CA THR A 62 15.10 -23.90 -5.33
C THR A 62 13.95 -24.85 -5.01
N GLU A 63 14.05 -25.68 -3.98
CA GLU A 63 12.99 -26.60 -3.55
C GLU A 63 11.70 -25.86 -3.17
N LYS A 64 11.82 -24.74 -2.44
CA LYS A 64 10.69 -23.87 -2.09
C LYS A 64 10.00 -23.33 -3.33
N LEU A 65 10.76 -22.79 -4.29
CA LEU A 65 10.22 -22.22 -5.52
C LEU A 65 9.59 -23.28 -6.44
N GLN A 66 10.18 -24.48 -6.53
CA GLN A 66 9.62 -25.60 -7.29
C GLN A 66 8.31 -26.11 -6.68
N LYS A 67 8.23 -26.18 -5.35
CA LYS A 67 6.98 -26.52 -4.67
C LYS A 67 5.87 -25.54 -5.04
N ILE A 68 6.16 -24.24 -4.97
CA ILE A 68 5.21 -23.19 -5.34
C ILE A 68 4.82 -23.31 -6.81
N GLN A 69 5.78 -23.54 -7.72
CA GLN A 69 5.51 -23.74 -9.14
C GLN A 69 4.58 -24.94 -9.39
N LYS A 70 4.75 -26.04 -8.65
CA LYS A 70 3.92 -27.24 -8.76
C LYS A 70 2.51 -27.02 -8.20
N ASP A 71 2.41 -26.27 -7.10
CA ASP A 71 1.13 -25.96 -6.45
C ASP A 71 0.37 -24.82 -7.16
N LEU A 72 1.00 -24.17 -8.15
CA LEU A 72 0.45 -23.07 -8.93
C LEU A 72 -0.56 -23.59 -9.97
N SER A 73 -1.82 -23.70 -9.56
CA SER A 73 -2.93 -23.92 -10.50
C SER A 73 -3.53 -22.58 -10.94
N GLU A 74 -4.14 -22.57 -12.14
CA GLU A 74 -4.89 -21.42 -12.66
C GLU A 74 -5.94 -20.94 -11.64
N THR A 75 -6.66 -21.88 -11.02
CA THR A 75 -7.66 -21.58 -9.98
C THR A 75 -7.03 -20.90 -8.76
N ARG A 76 -5.88 -21.38 -8.28
CA ARG A 76 -5.21 -20.79 -7.12
C ARG A 76 -4.72 -19.38 -7.44
N PHE A 77 -4.20 -19.19 -8.65
CA PHE A 77 -3.77 -17.88 -9.11
C PHE A 77 -4.95 -16.89 -9.20
N GLN A 78 -6.08 -17.32 -9.75
CA GLN A 78 -7.31 -16.52 -9.81
C GLN A 78 -7.76 -16.08 -8.40
N GLN A 79 -7.74 -16.99 -7.44
CA GLN A 79 -8.09 -16.69 -6.04
C GLN A 79 -7.15 -15.65 -5.42
N ASP A 80 -5.84 -15.82 -5.60
CA ASP A 80 -4.84 -14.87 -5.12
C ASP A 80 -5.03 -13.48 -5.76
N TRP A 81 -5.39 -13.43 -7.05
CA TRP A 81 -5.67 -12.19 -7.75
C TRP A 81 -6.93 -11.49 -7.23
N GLU A 82 -8.03 -12.23 -7.05
CA GLU A 82 -9.28 -11.70 -6.50
C GLU A 82 -9.08 -11.17 -5.08
N GLN A 83 -8.33 -11.90 -4.25
CA GLN A 83 -7.98 -11.46 -2.92
C GLN A 83 -7.19 -10.15 -2.95
N TRP A 84 -6.17 -10.05 -3.81
CA TRP A 84 -5.41 -8.81 -3.96
C TRP A 84 -6.29 -7.63 -4.39
N MET A 85 -7.23 -7.84 -5.32
CA MET A 85 -8.14 -6.77 -5.75
C MET A 85 -9.06 -6.29 -4.63
N GLN A 86 -9.54 -7.20 -3.77
CA GLN A 86 -10.31 -6.83 -2.58
C GLN A 86 -9.49 -6.01 -1.59
N GLU A 87 -8.24 -6.42 -1.35
CA GLU A 87 -7.30 -5.68 -0.48
C GLU A 87 -7.02 -4.28 -1.04
N LYS A 88 -6.76 -4.18 -2.35
CA LYS A 88 -6.53 -2.90 -3.03
C LYS A 88 -7.74 -1.96 -2.93
N THR A 89 -8.96 -2.47 -3.12
CA THR A 89 -10.18 -1.70 -2.91
C THR A 89 -10.30 -1.22 -1.46
N THR A 90 -10.01 -2.09 -0.49
CA THR A 90 -10.04 -1.74 0.94
C THR A 90 -9.05 -0.62 1.25
N LEU A 91 -7.82 -0.71 0.74
CA LEU A 91 -6.80 0.35 0.88
C LEU A 91 -7.30 1.68 0.30
N SER A 92 -7.92 1.66 -0.89
CA SER A 92 -8.47 2.86 -1.52
C SER A 92 -9.57 3.51 -0.67
N ILE A 93 -10.47 2.71 -0.09
CA ILE A 93 -11.53 3.20 0.79
C ILE A 93 -10.93 3.81 2.05
N CYS A 94 -10.00 3.10 2.71
CA CYS A 94 -9.32 3.59 3.90
C CYS A 94 -8.62 4.93 3.62
N HIS A 95 -7.90 5.04 2.50
CA HIS A 95 -7.26 6.29 2.09
C HIS A 95 -8.27 7.44 1.93
N SER A 96 -9.38 7.19 1.23
CA SER A 96 -10.44 8.20 1.04
C SER A 96 -11.07 8.65 2.36
N VAL A 97 -11.32 7.73 3.29
CA VAL A 97 -11.85 8.05 4.62
C VAL A 97 -10.83 8.87 5.42
N CYS A 98 -9.57 8.47 5.44
CA CYS A 98 -8.51 9.22 6.13
C CYS A 98 -8.37 10.64 5.57
N GLN A 99 -8.39 10.80 4.24
CA GLN A 99 -8.31 12.11 3.61
C GLN A 99 -9.51 12.99 3.98
N THR A 100 -10.73 12.46 3.86
CA THR A 100 -11.95 13.20 4.22
C THR A 100 -11.93 13.64 5.69
N ASN A 101 -11.44 12.76 6.58
CA ASN A 101 -11.30 13.10 8.00
C ASN A 101 -10.29 14.23 8.20
N LEU A 102 -9.16 14.21 7.50
CA LEU A 102 -8.17 15.28 7.56
C LEU A 102 -8.76 16.62 7.09
N ASP A 103 -9.45 16.62 5.96
CA ASP A 103 -10.10 17.82 5.40
C ASP A 103 -11.11 18.44 6.39
N LEU A 104 -11.90 17.60 7.06
CA LEU A 104 -12.83 18.04 8.11
C LEU A 104 -12.11 18.64 9.32
N TYR A 105 -10.99 18.05 9.77
CA TYR A 105 -10.20 18.62 10.86
C TYR A 105 -9.62 19.99 10.51
N GLU A 106 -9.16 20.17 9.26
CA GLU A 106 -8.68 21.45 8.75
C GLU A 106 -9.80 22.49 8.71
N GLU A 107 -10.98 22.13 8.20
CA GLU A 107 -12.13 23.03 8.14
C GLU A 107 -12.62 23.45 9.53
N ILE A 108 -12.76 22.51 10.47
CA ILE A 108 -13.14 22.79 11.86
C ILE A 108 -12.12 23.71 12.52
N SER A 109 -10.83 23.43 12.34
CA SER A 109 -9.74 24.25 12.87
C SER A 109 -9.75 25.66 12.30
N PHE A 110 -10.06 25.80 11.01
CA PHE A 110 -10.20 27.09 10.35
C PHE A 110 -11.40 27.88 10.89
N VAL A 111 -12.57 27.25 11.03
CA VAL A 111 -13.77 27.89 11.62
C VAL A 111 -13.50 28.32 13.06
N GLY A 112 -12.83 27.49 13.87
CA GLY A 112 -12.47 27.81 15.24
C GLY A 112 -11.45 28.96 15.39
N LYS A 113 -10.66 29.25 14.34
CA LYS A 113 -9.67 30.33 14.33
C LYS A 113 -10.18 31.66 13.78
N LYS A 114 -11.36 31.71 13.15
CA LYS A 114 -11.95 33.00 12.73
C LYS A 114 -12.26 33.82 13.99
N PRO A 115 -11.74 35.06 14.14
CA PRO A 115 -12.05 35.92 15.27
C PRO A 115 -13.48 36.46 15.13
N GLY A 116 -14.47 35.63 15.43
CA GLY A 116 -15.84 36.04 15.62
C GLY A 116 -15.97 36.69 16.99
N LYS A 117 -16.22 38.00 17.02
CA LYS A 117 -16.81 38.68 18.18
C LYS A 117 -18.19 38.09 18.46
N VAL A 118 -18.26 36.91 19.06
CA VAL A 118 -19.52 36.31 19.49
C VAL A 118 -19.77 36.77 20.92
N LYS A 119 -20.65 37.77 21.07
CA LYS A 119 -21.28 38.08 22.35
C LYS A 119 -22.22 36.93 22.69
N TYR A 120 -21.74 35.99 23.51
CA TYR A 120 -22.64 35.06 24.17
C TYR A 120 -23.37 35.82 25.29
N SER A 121 -24.67 36.05 25.15
CA SER A 121 -25.53 36.31 26.30
C SER A 121 -25.60 35.03 27.11
N ARG A 122 -24.95 35.06 28.28
CA ARG A 122 -24.97 34.02 29.29
C ARG A 122 -26.39 33.85 29.83
N THR A 123 -27.08 32.80 29.45
CA THR A 123 -28.20 32.26 30.25
C THR A 123 -27.59 31.26 31.22
N ASP A 124 -27.54 31.64 32.49
CA ASP A 124 -26.98 30.83 33.57
C ASP A 124 -27.81 29.53 33.75
N VAL A 125 -27.27 28.41 33.26
CA VAL A 125 -27.69 27.08 33.69
C VAL A 125 -26.88 26.74 34.94
N GLN A 126 -27.53 26.78 36.10
CA GLN A 126 -26.93 26.36 37.36
C GLN A 126 -26.71 24.84 37.33
N ILE A 127 -25.47 24.42 37.09
CA ILE A 127 -25.03 23.05 37.30
C ILE A 127 -24.41 22.97 38.70
N THR A 128 -25.11 22.29 39.59
CA THR A 128 -24.68 21.97 40.95
C THR A 128 -23.38 21.18 40.91
N LYS A 129 -22.37 21.67 41.64
CA LYS A 129 -21.04 21.06 41.76
C LYS A 129 -21.11 19.70 42.48
N GLN A 130 -20.61 18.65 41.83
CA GLN A 130 -19.98 17.53 42.53
C GLN A 130 -18.61 17.23 41.90
N LYS A 131 -17.57 17.31 42.75
CA LYS A 131 -16.24 16.68 42.59
C LYS A 131 -16.27 15.40 43.47
N PRO A 132 -15.40 14.38 43.30
CA PRO A 132 -13.93 14.52 43.16
C PRO A 132 -13.25 13.50 42.19
N SER A 133 -12.06 13.82 41.63
CA SER A 133 -10.73 13.20 41.91
C SER A 133 -10.47 11.86 41.20
N ASP A 134 -9.30 11.49 40.67
CA ASP A 134 -8.02 12.12 40.30
C ASP A 134 -7.30 11.12 39.37
N ALA A 135 -6.47 11.66 38.47
CA ALA A 135 -5.29 11.05 37.84
C ALA A 135 -5.42 9.77 36.97
N ILE A 136 -4.95 9.86 35.72
CA ILE A 136 -3.75 9.13 35.24
C ILE A 136 -3.18 9.87 34.02
N GLN A 137 -1.85 9.91 34.00
CA GLN A 137 -0.98 10.80 33.22
C GLN A 137 -0.90 10.43 31.74
N GLN A 138 -0.82 11.47 30.91
CA GLN A 138 -0.38 11.41 29.51
C GLN A 138 1.16 11.37 29.44
N ASN A 139 1.71 10.48 28.62
CA ASN A 139 3.07 10.61 28.11
C ASN A 139 3.09 10.50 26.57
N LYS A 140 3.19 11.69 25.95
CA LYS A 140 3.97 12.07 24.75
C LYS A 140 4.06 11.09 23.56
N SER A 141 3.36 11.44 22.47
CA SER A 141 3.72 11.11 21.10
C SER A 141 4.52 12.27 20.50
N GLY A 142 5.66 11.97 19.86
CA GLY A 142 6.49 12.90 19.11
C GLY A 142 6.40 12.62 17.60
N ASN A 143 6.31 13.70 16.84
CA ASN A 143 6.56 13.85 15.39
C ASN A 143 7.46 12.77 14.76
N ASP A 144 7.20 12.37 13.51
CA ASP A 144 7.71 13.12 12.34
C ASP A 144 7.20 12.53 11.01
N THR A 145 7.08 13.42 10.04
CA THR A 145 6.49 13.33 8.71
C THR A 145 7.45 12.72 7.71
N GLY A 146 6.93 12.06 6.66
CA GLY A 146 7.73 11.61 5.52
C GLY A 146 6.86 11.14 4.36
N GLU A 147 6.32 12.10 3.62
CA GLU A 147 5.66 11.95 2.32
C GLU A 147 6.61 11.36 1.28
N GLU A 148 6.14 10.41 0.45
CA GLU A 148 6.67 10.25 -0.90
C GLU A 148 5.54 10.13 -1.92
N ASP A 149 5.53 11.15 -2.76
CA ASP A 149 4.67 11.49 -3.89
C ASP A 149 4.89 10.50 -5.05
N ILE A 150 3.91 9.64 -5.34
CA ILE A 150 3.94 8.76 -6.51
C ILE A 150 3.15 9.38 -7.65
N ASN A 151 3.85 10.19 -8.44
CA ASN A 151 3.42 10.65 -9.75
C ASN A 151 3.13 9.47 -10.69
N GLU A 152 1.86 9.30 -11.03
CA GLU A 152 1.32 8.43 -12.05
C GLU A 152 1.70 8.98 -13.44
N VAL A 153 2.54 8.26 -14.19
CA VAL A 153 2.84 8.59 -15.59
C VAL A 153 2.27 7.49 -16.47
N ASN A 154 1.21 7.84 -17.21
CA ASN A 154 0.66 7.08 -18.32
C ASN A 154 1.69 6.99 -19.45
N GLU A 155 2.00 5.78 -19.90
CA GLU A 155 2.73 5.55 -21.16
C GLU A 155 1.84 4.73 -22.11
N ASP A 156 0.96 5.45 -22.82
CA ASP A 156 0.39 5.01 -24.08
C ASP A 156 1.32 5.43 -25.22
N GLY A 157 1.70 4.48 -26.08
CA GLY A 157 2.50 4.75 -27.27
C GLY A 157 3.13 3.50 -27.88
N ILE A 158 2.30 2.54 -28.30
CA ILE A 158 2.69 1.54 -29.29
C ILE A 158 2.76 2.25 -30.65
N SER A 159 3.92 2.18 -31.29
CA SER A 159 4.05 2.40 -32.73
C SER A 159 4.78 1.17 -33.28
N ASP A 160 4.02 0.29 -33.92
CA ASP A 160 4.52 -0.81 -34.72
C ASP A 160 4.90 -0.24 -36.10
N ASP A 161 6.17 -0.38 -36.48
CA ASP A 161 6.62 -0.34 -37.87
C ASP A 161 7.57 -1.52 -38.06
N ASP A 162 7.04 -2.59 -38.68
CA ASP A 162 7.73 -3.47 -39.63
C ASP A 162 6.70 -4.34 -40.38
#